data_AF-A0A669QHJ5-F1
#
_entry.id   AF-A0A669QHJ5-F1
#
_cell.length_a   1.000
_cell.length_b   1.000
_cell.length_c   1.000
_cell.angle_alpha   90.00
_cell.angle_beta   90.00
_cell.angle_gamma   90.00
#
_symmetry.space_group_name_H-M   'P 1'
#
loop_
_entity.id
_entity.type
_entity.pdbx_description
1 polymer ?
#
loop_
_entity_poly.entity_id
_entity_poly.type
_entity_poly.pdbx_seq_one_letter_code
_entity_poly.pdbx_strand_id
1 'polypeptide(L)'
;MGCCGSLWIAMGPYGLLRASSPALRERLSRSAAVFAAFVSPEEGAALLRDAEEALRRRRYEDGHWDGAISGFREAERSRWGAAGAAVLQRMSCAFPPARPPLPHSHILDLAPHGCVRPHIDSTKFCGCTIAGVSLLSAAVMRLRSVRDPREWAELLLEPLSLYVLRPTAPHTAPQRPHRAP
;
A
#
# COMPACT_ATOMS: atom_id res chain seq x y z
N MET A 1 -27.22 2.30 -10.37
CA MET A 1 -26.62 1.10 -10.98
C MET A 1 -25.34 1.53 -11.66
N GLY A 2 -24.21 1.42 -10.99
CA GLY A 2 -22.89 1.72 -11.57
C GLY A 2 -22.15 0.40 -11.73
N CYS A 3 -21.84 0.03 -12.96
CA CYS A 3 -21.12 -1.20 -13.27
C CYS A 3 -19.76 -1.19 -12.55
N CYS A 4 -19.56 -2.11 -11.61
CA CYS A 4 -18.23 -2.56 -11.20
C CYS A 4 -17.70 -3.47 -12.31
N GLY A 5 -17.47 -2.89 -13.48
CA GLY A 5 -16.97 -3.59 -14.65
C GLY A 5 -15.59 -3.05 -14.95
N SER A 6 -14.56 -3.85 -14.68
CA SER A 6 -13.27 -3.80 -15.39
C SER A 6 -12.46 -5.04 -15.03
N LEU A 7 -12.71 -6.08 -15.82
CA LEU A 7 -11.68 -6.96 -16.38
C LEU A 7 -10.25 -6.41 -16.13
N TRP A 8 -9.51 -7.05 -15.23
CA TRP A 8 -8.09 -6.77 -15.00
C TRP A 8 -7.27 -7.26 -16.22
N ILE A 9 -7.36 -6.56 -17.35
CA ILE A 9 -6.37 -6.69 -18.42
C ILE A 9 -5.49 -5.45 -18.34
N ALA A 10 -4.65 -5.43 -17.32
CA ALA A 10 -3.33 -4.83 -17.49
C ALA A 10 -2.56 -5.80 -18.39
N MET A 11 -2.21 -5.35 -19.59
CA MET A 11 -1.29 -6.05 -20.48
C MET A 11 0.04 -6.26 -19.74
N GLY A 12 0.19 -7.43 -19.11
CA GLY A 12 1.43 -8.00 -18.55
C GLY A 12 1.71 -7.77 -17.06
N PRO A 13 1.04 -8.47 -16.10
CA PRO A 13 1.40 -8.45 -14.68
C PRO A 13 2.62 -9.31 -14.32
N TYR A 14 3.41 -9.75 -15.29
CA TYR A 14 4.36 -10.84 -15.07
C TYR A 14 5.72 -10.45 -14.49
N GLY A 15 6.07 -9.15 -14.45
CA GLY A 15 7.41 -8.68 -14.02
C GLY A 15 7.50 -8.01 -12.64
N LEU A 16 6.40 -7.46 -12.11
CA LEU A 16 6.45 -6.62 -10.91
C LEU A 16 6.35 -7.40 -9.60
N LEU A 17 6.01 -8.70 -9.66
CA LEU A 17 5.98 -9.58 -8.49
C LEU A 17 6.82 -10.82 -8.76
N ARG A 18 7.88 -10.99 -7.96
CA ARG A 18 8.68 -12.22 -7.87
C ARG A 18 8.37 -12.92 -6.56
N ALA A 19 8.41 -14.25 -6.57
CA ALA A 19 8.20 -15.05 -5.37
C ALA A 19 9.16 -16.24 -5.36
N SER A 20 9.42 -16.79 -4.17
CA SER A 20 10.30 -17.94 -3.99
C SER A 20 9.79 -19.23 -4.63
N SER A 21 8.49 -19.32 -4.91
CA SER A 21 7.88 -20.42 -5.65
C SER A 21 6.67 -19.98 -6.49
N PRO A 22 6.32 -20.71 -7.57
CA PRO A 22 5.11 -20.46 -8.34
C PRO A 22 3.82 -20.58 -7.49
N ALA A 23 3.77 -21.54 -6.56
CA ALA A 23 2.63 -21.73 -5.67
C ALA A 23 2.42 -20.53 -4.73
N LEU A 24 3.51 -19.95 -4.19
CA LEU A 24 3.44 -18.73 -3.40
C LEU A 24 2.97 -17.54 -4.24
N ARG A 25 3.50 -17.41 -5.47
CA ARG A 25 3.08 -16.37 -6.42
C ARG A 25 1.57 -16.43 -6.68
N GLU A 26 1.04 -17.62 -6.96
CA GLU A 26 -0.39 -17.83 -7.18
C GLU A 26 -1.21 -17.46 -5.94
N ARG A 27 -0.78 -17.88 -4.75
CA ARG A 27 -1.45 -17.51 -3.49
C ARG A 27 -1.45 -16.01 -3.25
N LEU A 28 -0.35 -15.34 -3.55
CA LEU A 28 -0.20 -13.89 -3.39
C LEU A 28 -0.96 -13.09 -4.45
N SER A 29 -1.30 -13.66 -5.61
CA SER A 29 -2.02 -12.93 -6.67
C SER A 29 -3.35 -12.30 -6.23
N ARG A 30 -3.97 -12.83 -5.17
CA ARG A 30 -5.22 -12.32 -4.57
C ARG A 30 -5.00 -11.32 -3.44
N SER A 31 -3.78 -11.21 -2.95
CA SER A 31 -3.42 -10.53 -1.71
C SER A 31 -2.34 -9.47 -1.87
N ALA A 32 -1.59 -9.49 -2.97
CA ALA A 32 -0.55 -8.55 -3.30
C ALA A 32 -0.62 -8.24 -4.80
N ALA A 33 -0.73 -6.96 -5.14
CA ALA A 33 -0.76 -6.50 -6.52
C ALA A 33 0.04 -5.21 -6.67
N VAL A 34 0.66 -5.03 -7.83
CA VAL A 34 1.27 -3.76 -8.27
C VAL A 34 0.67 -3.38 -9.61
N PHE A 35 0.26 -2.12 -9.73
CA PHE A 35 -0.24 -1.50 -10.95
C PHE A 35 0.77 -0.43 -11.37
N ALA A 36 1.54 -0.70 -12.42
CA ALA A 36 2.43 0.29 -13.01
C ALA A 36 1.62 1.44 -13.64
N ALA A 37 2.20 2.64 -13.65
CA ALA A 37 1.60 3.84 -14.24
C ALA A 37 0.14 4.07 -13.82
N PHE A 38 -0.18 3.78 -12.55
CA PHE A 38 -1.53 4.01 -12.01
C PHE A 38 -1.85 5.50 -11.88
N VAL A 39 -0.80 6.30 -11.65
CA VAL A 39 -0.83 7.75 -11.56
C VAL A 39 -0.19 8.33 -12.82
N SER A 40 -0.79 9.35 -13.42
CA SER A 40 -0.13 10.06 -14.53
C SER A 40 1.03 10.92 -14.03
N PRO A 41 1.99 11.32 -14.87
CA PRO A 41 3.06 12.25 -14.46
C PRO A 41 2.53 13.56 -13.87
N GLU A 42 1.43 14.10 -14.42
CA GLU A 42 0.79 15.33 -13.96
C GLU A 42 0.13 15.16 -12.59
N GLU A 43 -0.57 14.03 -12.39
CA GLU A 43 -1.14 13.66 -11.10
C GLU A 43 -0.05 13.43 -10.05
N GLY A 44 1.04 12.76 -10.45
CA GLY A 44 2.20 12.52 -9.59
C GLY A 44 2.87 13.80 -9.14
N ALA A 45 3.05 14.76 -10.06
CA ALA A 45 3.57 16.09 -9.73
C ALA A 45 2.63 16.86 -8.78
N ALA A 46 1.31 16.71 -8.93
CA ALA A 46 0.34 17.34 -8.02
C ALA A 46 0.37 16.72 -6.61
N LEU A 47 0.40 15.38 -6.52
CA LEU A 47 0.54 14.66 -5.26
C LEU A 47 1.84 15.03 -4.54
N LEU A 48 2.94 15.14 -5.29
CA LEU A 48 4.24 15.52 -4.74
C LEU A 48 4.20 16.92 -4.13
N ARG A 49 3.61 17.91 -4.81
CA ARG A 49 3.47 19.27 -4.24
C ARG A 49 2.67 19.27 -2.94
N ASP A 50 1.55 18.55 -2.90
CA ASP A 50 0.72 18.43 -1.69
C ASP A 50 1.47 17.71 -0.55
N ALA A 51 2.27 16.71 -0.89
CA ALA A 51 3.12 15.98 0.05
C ALA A 51 4.24 16.85 0.61
N GLU A 52 4.97 17.58 -0.24
CA GLU A 52 6.03 18.51 0.15
C GLU A 52 5.49 19.63 1.05
N GLU A 53 4.30 20.15 0.75
CA GLU A 53 3.64 21.14 1.61
C GLU A 53 3.41 20.60 3.02
N ALA A 54 2.90 19.37 3.14
CA ALA A 54 2.64 18.71 4.42
C ALA A 54 3.94 18.40 5.19
N LEU A 55 5.01 18.06 4.47
CA LEU A 55 6.31 17.72 5.03
C LEU A 55 7.23 18.93 5.26
N ARG A 56 6.84 20.13 4.82
CA ARG A 56 7.71 21.33 4.78
C ARG A 56 8.42 21.65 6.10
N ARG A 57 7.78 21.35 7.24
CA ARG A 57 8.32 21.61 8.59
C ARG A 57 8.85 20.37 9.29
N ARG A 58 8.84 19.21 8.63
CA ARG A 58 9.31 17.93 9.16
C ARG A 58 10.78 17.76 8.82
N ARG A 59 11.56 17.34 9.80
CA ARG A 59 12.96 16.96 9.63
C ARG A 59 13.04 15.46 9.40
N TYR A 60 14.12 15.01 8.78
CA TYR A 60 14.40 13.57 8.73
C TYR A 60 14.77 13.07 10.12
N GLU A 61 14.27 11.88 10.44
CA GLU A 61 14.42 11.17 11.69
C GLU A 61 15.08 9.81 11.43
N ASP A 62 16.05 9.45 12.27
CA ASP A 62 16.83 8.20 12.11
C ASP A 62 16.22 6.99 12.85
N GLY A 63 15.10 7.17 13.56
CA GLY A 63 14.42 6.06 14.22
C GLY A 63 12.98 6.36 14.60
N HIS A 64 12.08 5.50 14.14
CA HIS A 64 10.70 5.41 14.63
C HIS A 64 10.65 4.61 15.95
N TRP A 65 9.60 4.80 16.77
CA TRP A 65 9.52 4.22 18.13
C TRP A 65 9.57 2.67 18.17
N ASP A 66 9.19 2.01 17.07
CA ASP A 66 9.27 0.55 16.90
C ASP A 66 10.53 0.07 16.16
N GLY A 67 11.40 1.00 15.74
CA GLY A 67 12.62 0.72 14.98
C GLY A 67 12.37 0.28 13.53
N ALA A 68 11.14 0.32 13.03
CA ALA A 68 10.80 -0.16 11.69
C ALA A 68 11.30 0.78 10.59
N ILE A 69 11.37 2.09 10.84
CA ILE A 69 11.74 3.08 9.82
C ILE A 69 12.92 3.93 10.31
N SER A 70 13.85 4.23 9.41
CA SER A 70 14.97 5.16 9.64
C SER A 70 15.26 6.01 8.41
N GLY A 71 15.79 7.21 8.60
CA GLY A 71 16.09 8.17 7.53
C GLY A 71 14.83 8.65 6.83
N PHE A 72 13.79 9.00 7.61
CA PHE A 72 12.46 9.32 7.08
C PHE A 72 11.90 10.62 7.65
N ARG A 73 10.96 11.24 6.95
CA ARG A 73 10.05 12.24 7.51
C ARG A 73 8.63 11.88 7.13
N GLU A 74 7.68 12.18 8.01
CA GLU A 74 6.29 11.78 7.79
C GLU A 74 5.28 12.86 8.17
N ALA A 75 4.10 12.75 7.58
CA ALA A 75 2.94 13.55 7.92
C ALA A 75 1.66 12.76 7.64
N GLU A 76 0.57 13.16 8.29
CA GLU A 76 -0.78 12.74 7.93
C GLU A 76 -1.51 13.90 7.24
N ARG A 77 -2.27 13.58 6.19
CA ARG A 77 -3.03 14.56 5.42
C ARG A 77 -4.41 14.03 5.06
N SER A 78 -5.46 14.80 5.39
CA SER A 78 -6.85 14.46 5.05
C SER A 78 -7.42 15.27 3.88
N ARG A 79 -6.73 16.34 3.46
CA ARG A 79 -7.20 17.23 2.38
C ARG A 79 -6.19 17.25 1.25
N TRP A 80 -6.60 16.86 0.07
CA TRP A 80 -5.77 16.83 -1.14
C TRP A 80 -6.34 17.78 -2.19
N GLY A 81 -5.49 18.31 -3.06
CA GLY A 81 -5.94 19.05 -4.23
C GLY A 81 -6.78 18.18 -5.17
N ALA A 82 -7.41 18.79 -6.17
CA ALA A 82 -8.35 18.09 -7.06
C ALA A 82 -7.76 16.83 -7.71
N ALA A 83 -6.51 16.90 -8.19
CA ALA A 83 -5.82 15.75 -8.77
C ALA A 83 -5.56 14.64 -7.73
N GLY A 84 -5.06 15.00 -6.54
CA GLY A 84 -4.82 14.02 -5.47
C GLY A 84 -6.12 13.37 -4.98
N ALA A 85 -7.19 14.14 -4.83
CA ALA A 85 -8.51 13.63 -4.50
C ALA A 85 -9.03 12.64 -5.56
N ALA A 86 -8.82 12.91 -6.84
CA ALA A 86 -9.18 11.99 -7.92
C ALA A 86 -8.39 10.68 -7.85
N VAL A 87 -7.07 10.73 -7.57
CA VAL A 87 -6.24 9.54 -7.38
C VAL A 87 -6.72 8.73 -6.19
N LEU A 88 -6.94 9.37 -5.03
CA LEU A 88 -7.44 8.71 -3.82
C LEU A 88 -8.81 8.07 -4.04
N GLN A 89 -9.68 8.73 -4.80
CA GLN A 89 -10.97 8.16 -5.20
C GLN A 89 -10.78 6.89 -6.04
N ARG A 90 -9.86 6.86 -7.01
CA ARG A 90 -9.54 5.63 -7.76
C ARG A 90 -8.95 4.53 -6.85
N MET A 91 -8.07 4.91 -5.92
CA MET A 91 -7.49 3.97 -4.95
C MET A 91 -8.54 3.34 -4.03
N SER A 92 -9.63 4.06 -3.73
CA SER A 92 -10.70 3.55 -2.86
C SER A 92 -11.32 2.23 -3.36
N CYS A 93 -11.30 1.98 -4.67
CA CYS A 93 -11.73 0.71 -5.26
C CYS A 93 -10.91 -0.50 -4.81
N ALA A 94 -9.71 -0.28 -4.27
CA ALA A 94 -8.89 -1.34 -3.70
C ALA A 94 -9.43 -1.86 -2.36
N PHE A 95 -10.26 -1.08 -1.68
CA PHE A 95 -10.76 -1.33 -0.33
C PHE A 95 -12.16 -1.97 -0.38
N PRO A 96 -12.47 -2.91 0.53
CA PRO A 96 -13.82 -3.45 0.64
C PRO A 96 -14.84 -2.35 0.99
N PRO A 97 -16.06 -2.32 0.40
CA PRO A 97 -17.06 -1.30 0.71
C PRO A 97 -17.42 -1.21 2.20
N ALA A 98 -17.39 -2.35 2.92
CA ALA A 98 -17.64 -2.40 4.36
C ALA A 98 -16.48 -1.88 5.22
N ARG A 99 -15.31 -1.63 4.63
CA ARG A 99 -14.08 -1.17 5.28
C ARG A 99 -13.38 -0.14 4.39
N PRO A 100 -13.95 1.07 4.26
CA PRO A 100 -13.38 2.11 3.42
C PRO A 100 -11.99 2.56 3.93
N PRO A 101 -11.22 3.30 3.11
CA PRO A 101 -9.96 3.90 3.54
C PRO A 101 -10.15 4.79 4.77
N LEU A 102 -9.09 4.92 5.58
CA LEU A 102 -9.07 5.89 6.66
C LEU A 102 -9.12 7.34 6.12
N PRO A 103 -9.68 8.29 6.87
CA PRO A 103 -9.83 9.67 6.42
C PRO A 103 -8.49 10.42 6.27
N HIS A 104 -7.43 9.94 6.92
CA HIS A 104 -6.09 10.49 6.82
C HIS A 104 -5.20 9.58 5.98
N SER A 105 -4.55 10.15 4.97
CA SER A 105 -3.49 9.50 4.21
C SER A 105 -2.15 9.72 4.91
N HIS A 106 -1.39 8.65 5.09
CA HIS A 106 -0.01 8.72 5.58
C HIS A 106 0.92 9.07 4.41
N ILE A 107 1.79 10.06 4.63
CA ILE A 107 2.83 10.48 3.70
C ILE A 107 4.16 10.12 4.33
N LEU A 108 4.91 9.26 3.66
CA LEU A 108 6.25 8.84 4.07
C LEU A 108 7.25 9.25 2.99
N ASP A 109 8.24 10.04 3.38
CA ASP A 109 9.37 10.43 2.54
C ASP A 109 10.64 9.85 3.13
N LEU A 110 11.34 9.04 2.33
CA LEU A 110 12.59 8.39 2.68
C LEU A 110 13.76 9.16 2.06
N ALA A 111 14.76 9.47 2.88
CA ALA A 111 16.05 9.94 2.39
C ALA A 111 16.71 8.87 1.49
N PRO A 112 17.73 9.21 0.68
CA PRO A 112 18.44 8.22 -0.13
C PRO A 112 19.06 7.05 0.65
N HIS A 113 19.39 7.27 1.93
CA HIS A 113 19.88 6.25 2.86
C HIS A 113 18.78 5.71 3.81
N GLY A 114 17.56 6.23 3.69
CA GLY A 114 16.42 5.83 4.49
C GLY A 114 15.97 4.41 4.14
N CYS A 115 15.36 3.73 5.10
CA CYS A 115 14.87 2.38 4.90
C CYS A 115 13.67 2.06 5.78
N VAL A 116 12.86 1.13 5.28
CA VAL A 116 11.79 0.47 6.02
C VAL A 116 12.22 -0.97 6.27
N ARG A 117 12.50 -1.30 7.52
CA ARG A 117 12.89 -2.63 7.99
C ARG A 117 11.68 -3.58 7.99
N PRO A 118 11.91 -4.90 8.03
CA PRO A 118 10.83 -5.87 8.12
C PRO A 118 9.95 -5.62 9.35
N HIS A 119 8.65 -5.39 9.12
CA HIS A 119 7.66 -5.18 10.16
C HIS A 119 6.29 -5.65 9.68
N ILE A 120 5.33 -5.69 10.60
CA ILE A 120 3.91 -5.91 10.30
C ILE A 120 3.17 -4.68 10.80
N ASP A 121 2.44 -4.02 9.90
CA ASP A 121 1.57 -2.91 10.23
C ASP A 121 0.67 -3.24 11.43
N SER A 122 0.54 -2.29 12.34
CA SER A 122 -0.33 -2.45 13.51
C SER A 122 -1.78 -2.62 13.10
N THR A 123 -2.42 -3.70 13.53
CA THR A 123 -3.85 -3.94 13.30
C THR A 123 -4.77 -2.92 13.97
N LYS A 124 -4.23 -2.10 14.89
CA LYS A 124 -4.96 -1.00 15.53
C LYS A 124 -5.09 0.22 14.62
N PHE A 125 -4.12 0.42 13.73
CA PHE A 125 -3.98 1.63 12.91
C PHE A 125 -4.12 1.35 11.40
N CYS A 126 -3.85 0.11 10.97
CA CYS A 126 -4.02 -0.32 9.60
C CYS A 126 -5.20 -1.29 9.51
N GLY A 127 -6.13 -0.98 8.59
CA GLY A 127 -7.26 -1.85 8.27
C GLY A 127 -6.81 -3.14 7.57
N CYS A 128 -7.75 -3.88 7.00
CA CYS A 128 -7.43 -5.10 6.25
C CYS A 128 -6.94 -4.85 4.83
N THR A 129 -6.62 -3.63 4.44
CA THR A 129 -6.08 -3.31 3.12
C THR A 129 -5.14 -2.13 3.26
N ILE A 130 -3.95 -2.29 2.70
CA ILE A 130 -2.95 -1.23 2.58
C ILE A 130 -2.82 -0.95 1.08
N ALA A 131 -2.95 0.31 0.70
CA ALA A 131 -2.78 0.75 -0.66
C ALA A 131 -1.86 1.97 -0.65
N GLY A 132 -0.77 1.94 -1.42
CA GLY A 132 0.22 3.00 -1.44
C GLY A 132 0.67 3.35 -2.85
N VAL A 133 0.85 4.65 -3.09
CA VAL A 133 1.39 5.19 -4.35
C VAL A 133 2.87 5.50 -4.15
N SER A 134 3.70 5.04 -5.08
CA SER A 134 5.12 5.42 -5.16
C SER A 134 5.28 6.61 -6.10
N LEU A 135 6.12 7.61 -5.76
CA LEU A 135 6.19 8.88 -6.53
C LEU A 135 7.54 9.17 -7.17
N LEU A 136 8.64 9.13 -6.40
CA LEU A 136 9.91 9.73 -6.83
C LEU A 136 10.88 8.72 -7.46
N SER A 137 11.19 7.66 -6.73
CA SER A 137 12.19 6.67 -7.12
C SER A 137 11.64 5.25 -6.99
N ALA A 138 12.21 4.33 -7.76
CA ALA A 138 11.84 2.93 -7.70
C ALA A 138 12.32 2.30 -6.38
N ALA A 139 11.51 1.44 -5.80
CA ALA A 139 11.85 0.67 -4.60
C ALA A 139 11.45 -0.81 -4.76
N VAL A 140 12.04 -1.68 -3.94
CA VAL A 140 11.64 -3.09 -3.85
C VAL A 140 11.05 -3.35 -2.48
N MET A 141 9.75 -3.67 -2.43
CA MET A 141 9.10 -4.13 -1.21
C MET A 141 9.28 -5.63 -1.09
N ARG A 142 9.86 -6.07 0.03
CA ARG A 142 10.10 -7.49 0.33
C ARG A 142 9.11 -7.99 1.35
N LEU A 143 8.32 -8.99 0.97
CA LEU A 143 7.42 -9.71 1.85
C LEU A 143 8.07 -11.02 2.26
N ARG A 144 8.09 -11.32 3.56
CA ARG A 144 8.59 -12.59 4.08
C ARG A 144 7.55 -13.21 5.00
N SER A 145 7.33 -14.51 4.87
CA SER A 145 6.44 -15.22 5.78
C SER A 145 7.05 -15.26 7.18
N VAL A 146 6.23 -14.94 8.18
CA VAL A 146 6.59 -15.10 9.60
C VAL A 146 6.58 -16.57 10.05
N ARG A 147 5.99 -17.47 9.24
CA ARG A 147 5.87 -18.90 9.54
C ARG A 147 6.93 -19.73 8.83
N ASP A 148 7.22 -19.41 7.57
CA ASP A 148 8.24 -20.11 6.78
C ASP A 148 9.26 -19.11 6.20
N PRO A 149 10.47 -19.03 6.74
CA PRO A 149 11.49 -18.09 6.28
C PRO A 149 11.96 -18.32 4.83
N ARG A 150 11.60 -19.45 4.20
CA ARG A 150 11.87 -19.78 2.79
C ARG A 150 10.82 -19.17 1.85
N GLU A 151 9.66 -18.81 2.37
CA GLU A 151 8.62 -18.11 1.62
C GLU A 151 8.89 -16.60 1.62
N TRP A 152 9.22 -16.07 0.44
CA TRP A 152 9.44 -14.65 0.23
C TRP A 152 8.86 -14.20 -1.11
N ALA A 153 8.52 -12.92 -1.20
CA ALA A 153 8.14 -12.25 -2.42
C ALA A 153 8.73 -10.85 -2.49
N GLU A 154 8.96 -10.37 -3.71
CA GLU A 154 9.46 -9.04 -4.02
C GLU A 154 8.48 -8.34 -4.95
N LEU A 155 8.10 -7.11 -4.61
CA LEU A 155 7.28 -6.24 -5.42
C LEU A 155 8.14 -5.07 -5.91
N LEU A 156 8.26 -4.90 -7.22
CA LEU A 156 8.92 -3.73 -7.80
C LEU A 156 7.93 -2.56 -7.80
N LEU A 157 8.25 -1.52 -7.04
CA LEU A 157 7.46 -0.32 -6.88
C LEU A 157 8.12 0.81 -7.68
N GLU A 158 7.79 0.88 -8.97
CA GLU A 158 8.27 1.97 -9.83
C GLU A 158 7.59 3.30 -9.45
N PRO A 159 8.19 4.46 -9.78
CA PRO A 159 7.50 5.73 -9.72
C PRO A 159 6.12 5.66 -10.39
N LEU A 160 5.14 6.30 -9.78
CA LEU A 160 3.74 6.39 -10.21
C LEU A 160 2.98 5.06 -10.17
N SER A 161 3.55 4.02 -9.55
CA SER A 161 2.85 2.75 -9.31
C SER A 161 1.95 2.81 -8.08
N LEU A 162 0.89 1.99 -8.11
CA LEU A 162 0.07 1.66 -6.95
C LEU A 162 0.41 0.22 -6.52
N TYR A 163 0.74 0.01 -5.26
CA TYR A 163 0.71 -1.32 -4.66
C TYR A 163 -0.51 -1.48 -3.76
N VAL A 164 -1.01 -2.71 -3.70
CA VAL A 164 -2.11 -3.08 -2.81
C VAL A 164 -1.77 -4.38 -2.08
N LEU A 165 -1.81 -4.34 -0.76
CA LEU A 165 -1.69 -5.49 0.12
C LEU A 165 -3.02 -5.75 0.84
N ARG A 166 -3.43 -7.02 0.85
CA ARG A 166 -4.63 -7.53 1.53
C ARG A 166 -4.24 -8.81 2.26
N PRO A 167 -4.90 -9.16 3.37
CA PRO A 167 -4.68 -10.43 4.03
C PRO A 167 -4.98 -11.58 3.06
N THR A 168 -4.15 -12.62 3.11
CA THR A 168 -4.40 -13.90 2.45
C THR A 168 -5.50 -14.63 3.24
N ALA A 169 -6.75 -14.48 2.77
CA ALA A 169 -7.99 -15.05 3.30
C ALA A 169 -8.47 -14.45 4.65
N PRO A 170 -9.79 -14.46 4.91
CA PRO A 170 -10.37 -13.67 5.98
C PRO A 170 -10.08 -14.33 7.33
N HIS A 171 -9.70 -13.54 8.33
CA HIS A 171 -10.19 -13.83 9.67
C HIS A 171 -11.71 -13.67 9.61
N THR A 172 -12.41 -14.74 9.22
CA THR A 172 -13.80 -14.92 9.62
C THR A 172 -13.71 -14.99 11.14
N ALA A 173 -14.06 -13.90 11.83
CA ALA A 173 -14.36 -14.02 13.25
C ALA A 173 -15.42 -15.13 13.36
N PRO A 174 -15.26 -16.16 14.21
CA PRO A 174 -16.35 -17.09 14.44
C PRO A 174 -17.55 -16.26 14.88
N GLN A 175 -18.62 -16.26 14.08
CA GLN A 175 -19.92 -15.84 14.59
C GLN A 175 -20.18 -16.75 15.78
N ARG A 176 -20.20 -16.18 16.99
CA ARG A 176 -20.69 -16.93 18.15
C ARG A 176 -22.10 -17.39 17.76
N PRO A 177 -22.42 -18.69 17.84
CA PRO A 177 -23.81 -19.09 17.73
C PRO A 177 -24.57 -18.38 18.86
N HIS A 178 -25.50 -17.51 18.49
CA HIS A 178 -26.50 -17.04 19.44
C HIS A 178 -27.29 -18.26 19.89
N ARG A 179 -27.33 -18.50 21.20
CA ARG A 179 -28.37 -19.34 21.78
C ARG A 179 -29.67 -18.56 21.66
N ALA A 180 -30.65 -19.16 21.02
CA ALA A 180 -32.06 -18.90 21.25
C ALA A 180 -32.63 -20.09 22.04
N PRO A 181 -33.69 -19.93 22.85
CA PRO A 181 -34.26 -18.73 23.45
C PRO A 181 -33.69 -18.43 24.85
#